data_AF-A0A016VIG5-F1
#
_entry.id   AF-A0A016VIG5-F1
#
_cell.length_a   1.000
_cell.length_b   1.000
_cell.length_c   1.000
_cell.angle_alpha   90.00
_cell.angle_beta   90.00
_cell.angle_gamma   90.00
#
_symmetry.space_group_name_H-M   'P 1'
#
loop_
_entity.id
_entity.type
_entity.pdbx_description
1 polymer ?
#
loop_
_entity_poly.entity_id
_entity_poly.type
_entity_poly.pdbx_seq_one_letter_code
_entity_poly.pdbx_strand_id
1 'polypeptide(L)'
;MRLVISILLIGVASCNIFQTSLDWKESKMVELIRQGKYADYVKNLNSLRKSASPTDVSVYELDSEYAHKITIGTPPQPFFVWITMSTSMLWVPDPKCGTKTCKDKRKFLAANSRTFSRFREHWKSTSYGGAAEGELVGSDVMMTERKVKHSKGVGMHTS
;
A
#
# COMPACT_ATOMS: atom_id res chain seq x y z
N MET A 1 3.40 17.70 -47.16
CA MET A 1 2.60 18.18 -46.00
C MET A 1 1.66 17.11 -45.43
N ARG A 2 0.78 16.46 -46.22
CA ARG A 2 -0.18 15.47 -45.69
C ARG A 2 0.47 14.27 -44.96
N LEU A 3 1.51 13.66 -45.54
CA LEU A 3 2.24 12.54 -44.93
C LEU A 3 2.92 12.88 -43.59
N VAL A 4 3.46 14.10 -43.47
CA VAL A 4 4.12 14.55 -42.22
C VAL A 4 3.08 14.73 -41.11
N ILE A 5 1.90 15.28 -41.44
CA ILE A 5 0.79 15.44 -40.50
C ILE A 5 0.27 14.06 -40.04
N SER A 6 0.17 13.09 -40.96
CA SER A 6 -0.25 11.72 -40.63
C SER A 6 0.73 11.01 -39.69
N ILE A 7 2.05 11.14 -39.93
CA ILE A 7 3.08 10.55 -39.05
C ILE A 7 3.07 11.23 -37.68
N LEU A 8 2.88 12.55 -37.63
CA LEU A 8 2.76 13.28 -36.37
C LEU A 8 1.57 12.78 -35.54
N LEU A 9 0.40 12.62 -36.16
CA LEU A 9 -0.83 12.15 -35.51
C LEU A 9 -0.70 10.72 -34.96
N ILE A 10 -0.02 9.83 -35.67
CA ILE A 10 0.25 8.46 -35.19
C ILE A 10 1.19 8.49 -33.98
N GLY A 11 2.20 9.39 -33.98
CA GLY A 11 3.09 9.58 -32.84
C GLY A 11 2.36 10.04 -31.57
N VAL A 12 1.39 10.96 -31.69
CA VAL A 12 0.58 11.44 -30.54
C VAL A 12 -0.42 10.38 -30.04
N ALA A 13 -0.80 9.41 -30.89
CA ALA A 13 -1.72 8.33 -30.55
C ALA A 13 -1.04 7.14 -29.83
N SER A 14 0.27 7.21 -29.57
CA SER A 14 1.03 6.18 -28.86
C SER A 14 0.67 6.17 -27.37
N CYS A 15 -0.45 5.53 -27.01
CA CYS A 15 -0.79 5.30 -25.61
C CYS A 15 0.12 4.21 -25.05
N ASN A 16 0.98 4.57 -24.09
CA ASN A 16 1.74 3.57 -23.34
C ASN A 16 0.76 2.82 -22.42
N ILE A 17 0.42 1.59 -22.76
CA ILE A 17 -0.38 0.73 -21.89
C ILE A 17 0.53 0.15 -20.79
N PHE A 18 0.13 0.38 -19.54
CA PHE A 18 0.81 -0.18 -18.37
C PHE A 18 -0.05 -1.31 -17.83
N GLN A 19 0.36 -2.55 -18.07
CA GLN A 19 -0.31 -3.72 -17.54
C GLN A 19 0.56 -4.37 -16.47
N THR A 20 -0.06 -4.71 -15.35
CA THR A 20 0.60 -5.39 -14.24
C THR A 20 -0.33 -6.45 -13.65
N SER A 21 0.25 -7.51 -13.12
CA SER A 21 -0.46 -8.60 -12.47
C SER A 21 -0.91 -8.19 -11.07
N LEU A 22 -2.11 -8.64 -10.70
CA LEU A 22 -2.63 -8.58 -9.35
C LEU A 22 -2.81 -10.00 -8.85
N ASP A 23 -2.31 -10.28 -7.66
CA ASP A 23 -2.50 -11.54 -6.97
C ASP A 23 -3.80 -11.47 -6.17
N TRP A 24 -4.74 -12.34 -6.51
CA TRP A 24 -6.00 -12.44 -5.79
C TRP A 24 -5.89 -13.40 -4.59
N LYS A 25 -6.55 -13.05 -3.50
CA LYS A 25 -6.74 -13.87 -2.31
C LYS A 25 -8.13 -13.63 -1.73
N GLU A 26 -8.76 -14.69 -1.22
CA GLU A 26 -10.00 -14.57 -0.45
C GLU A 26 -9.84 -13.59 0.73
N SER A 27 -10.78 -12.66 0.85
CA SER A 27 -10.83 -11.66 1.91
C SER A 27 -11.16 -12.29 3.27
N LYS A 28 -10.71 -11.65 4.35
CA LYS A 28 -11.01 -12.11 5.70
C LYS A 28 -12.52 -12.07 6.00
N MET A 29 -13.23 -11.11 5.41
CA MET A 29 -14.69 -11.03 5.43
C MET A 29 -15.32 -12.30 4.90
N VAL A 30 -14.97 -12.73 3.67
CA VAL A 30 -15.55 -13.94 3.05
C VAL A 30 -15.22 -15.18 3.88
N GLU A 31 -14.00 -15.29 4.40
CA GLU A 31 -13.61 -16.37 5.30
C GLU A 31 -14.50 -16.42 6.56
N LEU A 32 -14.76 -15.28 7.19
CA LEU A 32 -15.61 -15.17 8.39
C LEU A 32 -17.08 -15.47 8.10
N ILE A 33 -17.59 -15.07 6.93
CA ILE A 33 -18.95 -15.38 6.49
C ILE A 33 -19.11 -16.89 6.34
N ARG A 34 -18.17 -17.55 5.67
CA ARG A 34 -18.18 -19.01 5.50
C ARG A 34 -18.14 -19.77 6.82
N GLN A 35 -17.43 -19.22 7.82
CA GLN A 35 -17.36 -19.78 9.17
C GLN A 35 -18.57 -19.43 10.06
N GLY A 36 -19.52 -18.61 9.59
CA GLY A 36 -20.63 -18.11 10.40
C GLY A 36 -20.22 -17.13 11.50
N LYS A 37 -18.97 -16.65 11.51
CA LYS A 37 -18.40 -15.79 12.57
C LYS A 37 -18.48 -14.30 12.28
N TYR A 38 -18.92 -13.93 11.07
CA TYR A 38 -18.92 -12.54 10.62
C TYR A 38 -19.80 -11.64 11.51
N ALA A 39 -20.97 -12.11 11.93
CA ALA A 39 -21.87 -11.34 12.79
C ALA A 39 -21.23 -11.00 14.15
N ASP A 40 -20.62 -11.99 14.81
CA ASP A 40 -19.92 -11.79 16.09
C ASP A 40 -18.71 -10.86 15.93
N TYR A 41 -17.97 -11.01 14.83
CA TYR A 41 -16.85 -10.15 14.49
C TYR A 41 -17.28 -8.68 14.34
N VAL A 42 -18.35 -8.41 13.60
CA VAL A 42 -18.91 -7.06 13.42
C VAL A 42 -19.43 -6.49 14.74
N LYS A 43 -20.07 -7.32 15.58
CA LYS A 43 -20.52 -6.91 16.92
C LYS A 43 -19.35 -6.46 17.78
N ASN A 44 -18.25 -7.22 17.80
CA ASN A 44 -17.04 -6.88 18.54
C ASN A 44 -16.36 -5.62 17.98
N LEU A 45 -16.29 -5.45 16.65
CA LEU A 45 -15.80 -4.23 16.02
C LEU A 45 -16.59 -3.00 16.45
N ASN A 46 -17.93 -3.11 16.47
CA ASN A 46 -18.79 -2.00 16.86
C ASN A 46 -18.67 -1.66 18.34
N SER A 47 -18.40 -2.62 19.23
CA SER A 47 -18.05 -2.32 20.62
C SER A 47 -16.71 -1.62 20.74
N LEU A 48 -15.69 -2.06 20.00
CA LEU A 48 -14.37 -1.43 19.99
C LEU A 48 -14.45 0.02 19.49
N ARG A 49 -15.20 0.29 18.43
CA ARG A 49 -15.42 1.67 17.92
C ARG A 49 -16.06 2.62 18.93
N LYS A 50 -16.82 2.10 19.90
CA LYS A 50 -17.42 2.92 20.98
C LYS A 50 -16.42 3.24 22.09
N SER A 51 -15.38 2.42 22.26
CA SER A 51 -14.40 2.54 23.35
C SER A 51 -13.01 2.99 22.90
N ALA A 52 -12.69 2.92 21.61
CA ALA A 52 -11.35 3.12 21.07
C ALA A 52 -11.21 4.46 20.33
N SER A 53 -9.97 4.96 20.26
CA SER A 53 -9.60 6.09 19.42
C SER A 53 -9.81 5.72 17.94
N PRO A 54 -10.21 6.65 17.04
CA PRO A 54 -10.42 6.39 15.61
C PRO A 54 -9.23 5.74 14.87
N THR A 55 -8.05 5.71 15.49
CA THR A 55 -6.78 5.15 15.00
C THR A 55 -6.61 3.65 15.26
N ASP A 56 -7.35 3.06 16.20
CA ASP A 56 -7.09 1.68 16.68
C ASP A 56 -7.76 0.58 15.84
N VAL A 57 -8.64 0.94 14.90
CA VAL A 57 -9.43 -0.01 14.12
C VAL A 57 -9.06 0.07 12.65
N SER A 58 -8.09 -0.75 12.22
CA SER A 58 -7.78 -0.93 10.79
C SER A 58 -8.85 -1.79 10.12
N VAL A 59 -9.63 -1.17 9.23
CA VAL A 59 -10.67 -1.85 8.42
C VAL A 59 -10.08 -2.47 7.15
N TYR A 60 -8.83 -2.13 6.79
CA TYR A 60 -8.21 -2.51 5.51
C TYR A 60 -8.11 -4.00 5.27
N GLU A 61 -7.73 -4.77 6.29
CA GLU A 61 -7.41 -6.18 6.07
C GLU A 61 -8.66 -7.04 5.86
N LEU A 62 -9.86 -6.53 6.14
CA LEU A 62 -11.10 -7.30 6.07
C LEU A 62 -11.52 -7.61 4.65
N ASP A 63 -11.50 -6.60 3.78
CA ASP A 63 -12.10 -6.64 2.45
C ASP A 63 -11.04 -6.62 1.33
N SER A 64 -9.76 -6.67 1.69
CA SER A 64 -8.66 -6.61 0.72
C SER A 64 -8.44 -7.97 0.04
N GLU A 65 -8.68 -8.02 -1.27
CA GLU A 65 -8.56 -9.25 -2.07
C GLU A 65 -7.43 -9.22 -3.11
N TYR A 66 -7.08 -8.03 -3.61
CA TYR A 66 -6.08 -7.89 -4.67
C TYR A 66 -4.81 -7.26 -4.11
N ALA A 67 -3.72 -8.02 -4.16
CA ALA A 67 -2.39 -7.57 -3.82
C ALA A 67 -1.55 -7.36 -5.07
N HIS A 68 -0.69 -6.37 -5.05
CA HIS A 68 0.26 -6.10 -6.10
C HIS A 68 1.68 -6.39 -5.62
N LYS A 69 2.43 -7.13 -6.43
CA LYS A 69 3.82 -7.43 -6.16
C LYS A 69 4.72 -6.29 -6.64
N ILE A 70 5.40 -5.66 -5.71
CA ILE A 70 6.35 -4.57 -5.97
C ILE A 70 7.70 -4.89 -5.38
N THR A 71 8.72 -4.15 -5.79
CA THR A 71 10.00 -4.10 -5.08
C THR A 71 10.35 -2.67 -4.74
N ILE A 72 11.02 -2.47 -3.62
CA ILE A 72 11.45 -1.14 -3.16
C ILE A 72 12.96 -1.17 -2.90
N GLY A 73 13.66 -0.13 -3.33
CA GLY A 73 15.07 0.08 -3.08
C GLY A 73 16.03 -0.56 -4.08
N THR A 74 17.32 -0.28 -3.87
CA THR A 74 18.41 -0.77 -4.70
C THR A 74 19.55 -1.32 -3.83
N PRO A 75 19.72 -2.66 -3.69
CA PRO A 75 19.02 -3.73 -4.41
C PRO A 75 17.52 -3.87 -4.06
N PRO A 76 16.70 -4.44 -4.98
CA PRO A 76 15.25 -4.54 -4.80
C PRO A 76 14.81 -5.43 -3.62
N GLN A 77 13.96 -4.90 -2.74
CA GLN A 77 13.32 -5.64 -1.63
C GLN A 77 11.84 -5.91 -1.97
N PRO A 78 11.36 -7.17 -2.03
CA PRO A 78 10.03 -7.48 -2.55
C PRO A 78 8.90 -7.38 -1.50
N PHE A 79 7.78 -6.78 -1.88
CA PHE A 79 6.58 -6.60 -1.05
C PHE A 79 5.31 -6.96 -1.82
N PHE A 80 4.28 -7.38 -1.07
CA PHE A 80 2.90 -7.39 -1.52
C PHE A 80 2.17 -6.22 -0.89
N VAL A 81 1.53 -5.39 -1.70
CA VAL A 81 0.81 -4.21 -1.24
C VAL A 81 -0.61 -4.21 -1.79
N TRP A 82 -1.58 -3.81 -0.96
CA TRP A 82 -2.93 -3.58 -1.44
C TRP A 82 -3.01 -2.22 -2.13
N ILE A 83 -3.76 -2.16 -3.23
CA ILE A 83 -3.98 -0.92 -3.96
C ILE A 83 -5.31 -0.33 -3.50
N THR A 84 -5.25 0.87 -2.94
CA THR A 84 -6.42 1.65 -2.57
C THR A 84 -6.53 2.86 -3.48
N MET A 85 -7.71 3.13 -4.05
CA MET A 85 -7.93 4.30 -4.90
C MET A 85 -7.92 5.63 -4.13
N SER A 86 -8.03 5.60 -2.80
CA SER A 86 -8.24 6.78 -1.96
C SER A 86 -6.96 7.51 -1.56
N THR A 87 -5.77 7.08 -2.01
CA THR A 87 -4.49 7.55 -1.45
C THR A 87 -3.38 7.50 -2.49
N SER A 88 -2.39 8.38 -2.32
CA SER A 88 -1.17 8.43 -3.15
C SER A 88 0.09 8.00 -2.38
N MET A 89 -0.09 7.44 -1.18
CA MET A 89 1.01 7.07 -0.27
C MET A 89 1.23 5.56 -0.27
N LEU A 90 2.49 5.15 -0.28
CA LEU A 90 2.90 3.76 -0.16
C LEU A 90 3.37 3.50 1.27
N TRP A 91 2.80 2.54 2.00
CA TRP A 91 3.26 2.21 3.35
C TRP A 91 3.74 0.77 3.43
N VAL A 92 4.91 0.59 4.05
CA VAL A 92 5.50 -0.72 4.34
C VAL A 92 5.97 -0.75 5.79
N PRO A 93 5.97 -1.91 6.47
CA PRO A 93 6.39 -2.01 7.86
C PRO A 93 7.84 -1.53 8.07
N ASP A 94 8.04 -0.64 9.04
CA ASP A 94 9.38 -0.25 9.50
C ASP A 94 9.98 -1.36 10.40
N PRO A 95 11.31 -1.56 10.41
CA PRO A 95 11.97 -2.53 11.28
C PRO A 95 11.65 -2.37 12.76
N LYS A 96 11.39 -1.12 13.20
CA LYS A 96 11.02 -0.77 14.57
C LYS A 96 9.55 -1.06 14.90
N CYS A 97 8.73 -1.45 13.91
CA CYS A 97 7.35 -1.83 14.17
C CYS A 97 7.28 -3.13 14.98
N GLY A 98 6.90 -2.99 16.26
CA GLY A 98 6.78 -4.07 17.25
C GLY A 98 5.34 -4.57 17.45
N THR A 99 4.36 -4.03 16.72
CA THR A 99 2.96 -4.43 16.85
C THR A 99 2.72 -5.84 16.32
N LYS A 100 1.65 -6.50 16.79
CA LYS A 100 1.26 -7.85 16.31
C LYS A 100 1.05 -7.87 14.79
N THR A 101 0.56 -6.76 14.22
CA THR A 101 0.34 -6.58 12.78
C THR A 101 1.64 -6.62 11.98
N CYS A 102 2.77 -6.19 12.54
CA CYS A 102 4.06 -6.18 11.84
C CYS A 102 4.89 -7.45 12.03
N LYS A 103 4.51 -8.34 12.97
CA LYS A 103 5.33 -9.48 13.38
C LYS A 103 5.68 -10.42 12.22
N ASP A 104 4.69 -10.76 11.41
CA ASP A 104 4.82 -11.74 10.32
C ASP A 104 4.93 -11.08 8.94
N LYS A 105 5.04 -9.75 8.89
CA LYS A 105 5.16 -8.99 7.65
C LYS A 105 6.63 -8.67 7.36
N ARG A 106 7.00 -8.67 6.08
CA ARG A 106 8.33 -8.20 5.66
C ARG A 106 8.48 -6.72 6.00
N LYS A 107 9.64 -6.36 6.55
CA LYS A 107 10.01 -5.00 6.90
C LYS A 107 10.94 -4.42 5.85
N PHE A 108 10.80 -3.12 5.60
CA PHE A 108 11.69 -2.40 4.69
C PHE A 108 12.98 -2.01 5.40
N LEU A 109 14.12 -2.46 4.87
CA LEU A 109 15.43 -2.17 5.41
C LEU A 109 16.05 -1.00 4.63
N ALA A 110 15.80 0.22 5.09
CA ALA A 110 16.33 1.44 4.48
C ALA A 110 17.86 1.43 4.33
N ALA A 111 18.57 0.89 5.33
CA ALA A 111 20.02 0.74 5.32
C ALA A 111 20.54 -0.17 4.19
N ASN A 112 19.69 -1.05 3.65
CA ASN A 112 20.04 -1.97 2.57
C ASN A 112 19.68 -1.42 1.18
N SER A 113 19.30 -0.15 1.07
CA SER A 113 19.00 0.49 -0.21
C SER A 113 19.89 1.70 -0.46
N ARG A 114 20.59 1.69 -1.59
CA ARG A 114 21.47 2.78 -2.05
C ARG A 114 20.69 3.97 -2.62
N THR A 115 19.43 3.76 -3.00
CA THR A 115 18.55 4.79 -3.57
C THR A 115 17.60 5.40 -2.54
N PHE A 116 17.69 4.96 -1.28
CA PHE A 116 16.89 5.50 -0.20
C PHE A 116 17.31 6.94 0.11
N SER A 117 16.33 7.84 0.15
CA SER A 117 16.49 9.21 0.62
C SER A 117 15.70 9.40 1.90
N ARG A 118 16.40 9.72 2.99
CA ARG A 118 15.79 9.91 4.30
C ARG A 118 15.14 11.28 4.38
N PHE A 119 13.87 11.30 4.77
CA PHE A 119 13.20 12.50 5.26
C PHE A 119 12.25 12.11 6.39
N ARG A 120 11.73 13.09 7.11
CA ARG A 120 10.68 12.86 8.10
C ARG A 120 9.52 13.79 7.81
N GLU A 121 8.37 13.19 7.61
CA GLU A 121 7.13 13.90 7.38
C GLU A 121 6.05 13.23 8.20
N HIS A 122 5.41 14.00 9.07
CA HIS A 122 4.23 13.53 9.77
C HIS A 122 3.05 13.60 8.82
N TRP A 123 2.29 12.52 8.70
CA TRP A 123 1.10 12.50 7.89
C TRP A 123 -0.11 12.13 8.76
N LYS A 124 -1.24 12.73 8.43
CA LYS A 124 -2.55 12.37 8.97
C LYS A 124 -3.50 12.18 7.79
N SER A 125 -4.35 11.19 7.87
CA SER A 125 -5.41 10.97 6.90
C SER A 125 -6.68 10.58 7.62
N THR A 126 -7.77 11.20 7.21
CA THR A 126 -9.14 10.78 7.54
C THR A 126 -9.72 9.86 6.48
N SER A 127 -8.97 9.60 5.41
CA SER A 127 -9.41 8.89 4.20
C SER A 127 -9.33 7.38 4.39
N TYR A 128 -9.84 6.84 5.50
CA TYR A 128 -9.67 5.44 5.80
C TYR A 128 -10.79 4.75 6.62
N GLY A 129 -12.01 5.31 6.57
CA GLY A 129 -13.09 4.86 7.48
C GLY A 129 -12.79 5.12 8.97
N GLY A 130 -11.78 5.96 9.23
CA GLY A 130 -11.20 6.33 10.52
C GLY A 130 -10.09 7.37 10.32
N ALA A 131 -9.51 7.86 11.41
CA ALA A 131 -8.33 8.72 11.35
C ALA A 131 -7.09 7.84 11.51
N ALA A 132 -6.08 8.00 10.64
CA ALA A 132 -4.79 7.35 10.76
C ALA A 132 -3.70 8.41 10.70
N GLU A 133 -2.67 8.24 11.51
CA GLU A 133 -1.50 9.11 11.52
C GLU A 133 -0.23 8.29 11.69
N GLY A 134 0.88 8.84 11.23
CA GLY A 134 2.18 8.21 11.36
C GLY A 134 3.31 9.08 10.84
N GLU A 135 4.51 8.55 10.89
CA GLU A 135 5.69 9.19 10.32
C GLU A 135 6.09 8.46 9.03
N LEU A 136 6.24 9.22 7.95
CA LEU A 136 7.00 8.79 6.78
C LEU A 136 8.49 8.91 7.10
N VAL A 137 9.25 7.87 6.75
CA VAL A 137 10.68 7.81 7.07
C VAL A 137 11.60 8.05 5.86
N GLY A 138 11.06 8.14 4.63
CA GLY A 138 11.83 8.47 3.44
C GLY A 138 11.13 8.22 2.09
N SER A 139 11.90 8.34 1.01
CA SER A 139 11.53 7.95 -0.36
C SER A 139 12.53 6.96 -0.92
N ASP A 140 12.05 6.13 -1.83
CA ASP A 140 12.91 5.21 -2.56
C ASP A 140 12.32 4.87 -3.94
N VAL A 141 13.14 4.20 -4.75
CA VAL A 141 12.76 3.65 -6.05
C VAL A 141 11.87 2.44 -5.83
N MET A 142 10.67 2.49 -6.41
CA MET A 142 9.74 1.38 -6.49
C MET A 142 9.80 0.78 -7.90
N MET A 143 9.77 -0.54 -8.01
CA MET A 143 9.68 -1.22 -9.30
C MET A 143 8.50 -2.19 -9.28
N THR A 144 7.84 -2.30 -10.42
CA THR A 144 6.91 -3.40 -10.73
C THR A 144 7.55 -4.28 -11.80
N GLU A 145 6.94 -5.43 -12.12
CA GLU A 145 7.47 -6.42 -13.06
C GLU A 145 7.91 -5.88 -14.43
N ARG A 146 7.50 -4.65 -14.81
CA ARG A 146 7.87 -4.06 -16.10
C ARG A 146 8.42 -2.64 -16.05
N LYS A 147 8.37 -1.90 -14.92
CA LYS A 147 8.77 -0.47 -14.88
C LYS A 147 9.23 0.03 -13.52
N VAL A 148 10.08 1.07 -13.57
CA VAL A 148 10.56 1.85 -12.42
C VAL A 148 9.64 3.05 -12.18
N LYS A 149 9.24 3.27 -10.92
CA LYS A 149 8.51 4.45 -10.45
C LYS A 149 9.20 5.00 -9.18
N HIS A 150 9.16 6.30 -8.98
CA HIS A 150 9.59 6.89 -7.71
C HIS A 150 8.42 6.83 -6.72
N SER A 151 8.68 6.32 -5.51
CA SER A 151 7.67 6.27 -4.45
C SER A 151 8.02 7.27 -3.34
N LYS A 152 7.01 8.01 -2.88
CA LYS A 152 7.09 8.85 -1.68
C LYS A 152 6.44 8.09 -0.52
N GLY A 153 7.15 8.00 0.60
CA GLY A 153 6.61 7.47 1.87
C GLY A 153 7.04 6.06 2.29
N VAL A 154 8.26 5.63 1.97
CA VAL A 154 8.71 4.26 2.25
C VAL A 154 9.00 4.07 3.73
N GLY A 155 8.08 3.40 4.44
CA GLY A 155 8.26 2.95 5.83
C GLY A 155 7.35 3.71 6.80
N MET A 156 6.64 2.95 7.65
CA MET A 156 5.73 3.48 8.66
C MET A 156 6.08 2.92 10.05
N HIS A 157 6.31 3.84 11.00
CA HIS A 157 6.36 3.54 12.43
C HIS A 157 5.02 3.94 13.04
N THR A 158 4.15 2.97 13.32
CA THR A 158 3.02 3.19 14.23
C THR A 158 3.54 2.92 15.64
N SER A 159 3.75 3.98 16.41
CA SER A 159 3.85 3.90 17.87
C SER A 159 2.50 3.54 18.48
#